data_AF-A0A5R9EM13-F1
#
_entry.id   AF-A0A5R9EM13-F1
#
_cell.length_a   1.000
_cell.length_b   1.000
_cell.length_c   1.000
_cell.angle_alpha   90.00
_cell.angle_beta   90.00
_cell.angle_gamma   90.00
#
_symmetry.space_group_name_H-M   'P 1'
#
loop_
_entity.id
_entity.type
_entity.pdbx_description
1 polymer ?
#
loop_
_entity_poly.entity_id
_entity_poly.type
_entity_poly.pdbx_seq_one_letter_code
_entity_poly.pdbx_strand_id
1 'polypeptide(L)'
;MQFFQPILDNFFKFDFLIIIIAIGAAFLYYKCLESCKQLFNILIPRGNVALGKENQKSMNKHYELYFDSDGEQEILQKRQKSNSLYVLFTNVCAIFPLMGLLGTVISLIPMVGELDTSLFFMALTSTFWGIVFAIIFKALNGYLQARVEENNELVQTYLLRKDAIVERHARRNDEAPYDEI
;
A
#
# COMPACT_ATOMS: atom_id res chain seq x y z
N MET A 1 -1.98 -4.03 -38.50
CA MET A 1 -1.93 -5.01 -37.38
C MET A 1 -0.76 -6.01 -37.50
N GLN A 2 0.37 -5.66 -38.14
CA GLN A 2 1.53 -6.57 -38.28
C GLN A 2 2.64 -6.37 -37.22
N PHE A 3 2.64 -5.26 -36.48
CA PHE A 3 3.64 -5.00 -35.42
C PHE A 3 3.36 -5.74 -34.11
N PHE A 4 2.10 -6.11 -33.83
CA PHE A 4 1.70 -6.75 -32.58
C PHE A 4 1.83 -8.27 -32.57
N GLN A 5 1.88 -8.92 -33.75
CA GLN A 5 1.96 -10.39 -33.83
C GLN A 5 3.25 -10.97 -33.22
N PRO A 6 4.45 -10.45 -33.54
CA PRO A 6 5.69 -10.96 -32.94
C PRO A 6 5.79 -10.69 -31.44
N ILE A 7 5.13 -9.61 -30.98
CA ILE A 7 5.05 -9.21 -29.57
C ILE A 7 4.12 -10.17 -28.81
N LEU A 8 2.98 -10.56 -29.40
CA LEU A 8 2.01 -11.49 -28.82
C LEU A 8 2.50 -12.95 -28.81
N ASP A 9 3.21 -13.39 -29.84
CA ASP A 9 3.72 -14.77 -29.90
C ASP A 9 4.92 -15.02 -28.96
N ASN A 10 5.72 -13.97 -28.67
CA ASN A 10 6.77 -14.03 -27.64
C ASN A 10 6.25 -13.77 -26.21
N PHE A 11 5.06 -13.17 -26.07
CA PHE A 11 4.40 -12.83 -24.81
C PHE A 11 4.15 -14.05 -23.88
N PHE A 12 4.05 -15.25 -24.46
CA PHE A 12 3.62 -16.44 -23.73
C PHE A 12 4.75 -17.26 -23.09
N LYS A 13 6.02 -16.92 -23.30
CA LYS A 13 7.16 -17.65 -22.70
C LYS A 13 7.69 -16.96 -21.45
N PHE A 14 8.54 -15.96 -21.61
CA PHE A 14 9.23 -15.30 -20.50
C PHE A 14 8.43 -14.12 -19.92
N ASP A 15 7.73 -13.39 -20.79
CA ASP A 15 6.87 -12.26 -20.40
C ASP A 15 5.71 -12.70 -19.49
N PHE A 16 5.30 -13.97 -19.55
CA PHE A 16 4.30 -14.56 -18.66
C PHE A 16 4.66 -14.40 -17.18
N LEU A 17 5.95 -14.50 -16.82
CA LEU A 17 6.38 -14.33 -15.43
C LEU A 17 6.28 -12.86 -15.00
N ILE A 18 6.61 -11.92 -15.88
CA ILE A 18 6.41 -10.48 -15.64
C ILE A 18 4.93 -10.19 -15.42
N ILE A 19 4.03 -10.82 -16.18
CA ILE A 19 2.58 -10.66 -16.03
C ILE A 19 2.08 -11.25 -14.70
N ILE A 20 2.55 -12.42 -14.29
CA ILE A 20 2.18 -12.99 -12.97
C ILE A 20 2.57 -12.02 -11.85
N ILE A 21 3.80 -11.49 -11.91
CA ILE A 21 4.26 -10.50 -10.92
C ILE A 21 3.42 -9.21 -11.02
N ALA A 22 3.03 -8.77 -12.23
CA ALA A 22 2.14 -7.62 -12.42
C ALA A 22 0.75 -7.84 -11.80
N ILE A 23 0.16 -9.02 -11.96
CA ILE A 23 -1.11 -9.37 -11.32
C ILE A 23 -0.95 -9.38 -9.79
N GLY A 24 0.14 -9.96 -9.28
CA GLY A 24 0.46 -9.94 -7.86
C GLY A 24 0.64 -8.52 -7.31
N ALA A 25 1.36 -7.66 -8.03
CA ALA A 25 1.56 -6.24 -7.68
C ALA A 25 0.24 -5.47 -7.69
N ALA A 26 -0.63 -5.70 -8.68
CA ALA A 26 -1.96 -5.11 -8.73
C ALA A 26 -2.82 -5.57 -7.55
N PHE A 27 -2.80 -6.86 -7.22
CA PHE A 27 -3.51 -7.38 -6.04
C PHE A 27 -3.00 -6.74 -4.73
N LEU A 28 -1.68 -6.61 -4.56
CA LEU A 28 -1.09 -5.92 -3.42
C LEU A 28 -1.49 -4.44 -3.36
N TYR A 29 -1.51 -3.76 -4.49
CA TYR A 29 -2.00 -2.38 -4.59
C TYR A 29 -3.45 -2.27 -4.10
N TYR A 30 -4.35 -3.10 -4.61
CA TYR A 30 -5.75 -3.11 -4.18
C TYR A 30 -5.89 -3.41 -2.68
N LYS A 31 -5.15 -4.38 -2.16
CA LYS A 31 -5.18 -4.73 -0.74
C LYS A 31 -4.63 -3.62 0.16
N CYS A 32 -3.57 -2.95 -0.25
CA CYS A 32 -3.02 -1.81 0.47
C CYS A 32 -4.01 -0.63 0.48
N LEU A 33 -4.63 -0.35 -0.66
CA LEU A 33 -5.63 0.70 -0.80
C LEU A 33 -6.88 0.42 0.06
N GLU A 34 -7.34 -0.83 0.08
CA GLU A 34 -8.43 -1.29 0.95
C GLU A 34 -8.06 -1.11 2.44
N SER A 35 -6.85 -1.52 2.84
CA SER A 35 -6.36 -1.35 4.21
C SER A 35 -6.25 0.13 4.61
N CYS A 36 -5.77 0.99 3.71
CA CYS A 36 -5.71 2.43 3.93
C CYS A 36 -7.10 3.05 4.09
N LYS A 37 -8.09 2.63 3.27
CA LYS A 37 -9.47 3.10 3.39
C LYS A 37 -10.12 2.68 4.70
N GLN A 38 -9.86 1.45 5.16
CA GLN A 38 -10.36 0.96 6.45
C GLN A 38 -9.77 1.77 7.61
N LEU A 39 -8.47 2.04 7.60
CA LEU A 39 -7.81 2.84 8.64
C LEU A 39 -8.32 4.29 8.64
N PHE A 40 -8.46 4.90 7.45
CA PHE A 40 -9.00 6.26 7.31
C PHE A 40 -10.43 6.37 7.86
N ASN A 41 -11.31 5.42 7.54
CA ASN A 41 -12.71 5.43 8.02
C ASN A 41 -12.82 5.23 9.54
N ILE A 42 -11.85 4.58 10.18
CA ILE A 42 -11.80 4.44 11.65
C ILE A 42 -11.35 5.75 12.30
N LEU A 43 -10.36 6.44 11.70
CA LEU A 43 -9.83 7.69 12.23
C LEU A 43 -10.72 8.91 11.98
N ILE A 44 -11.37 8.97 10.82
CA ILE A 44 -12.31 10.03 10.46
C ILE A 44 -13.62 9.35 10.09
N PRO A 45 -14.53 9.10 11.06
CA PRO A 45 -15.87 8.67 10.69
C PRO A 45 -16.46 9.77 9.81
N ARG A 46 -16.84 9.43 8.58
CA ARG A 46 -17.63 10.31 7.69
C ARG A 46 -19.01 10.53 8.31
N GLY A 47 -19.08 11.39 9.31
CA GLY A 47 -20.30 11.89 9.90
C GLY A 47 -20.38 13.37 9.61
N ASN A 48 -21.14 13.73 8.57
CA ASN A 48 -21.57 15.11 8.41
C ASN A 48 -22.42 15.42 9.65
N VAL A 49 -21.93 16.25 10.57
CA VAL A 49 -22.63 16.65 11.81
C VAL A 49 -23.99 17.32 11.56
N ALA A 50 -24.32 17.61 10.30
CA ALA A 50 -25.60 18.14 9.86
C ALA A 50 -26.70 17.07 9.61
N LEU A 51 -26.38 15.78 9.47
CA LEU A 51 -27.33 14.72 9.11
C LEU A 51 -27.49 13.74 10.29
N GLY A 52 -28.57 13.94 11.05
CA GLY A 52 -28.80 13.35 12.37
C GLY A 52 -28.82 11.82 12.46
N LYS A 53 -28.80 11.36 13.73
CA LYS A 53 -29.04 10.02 14.36
C LYS A 53 -28.48 8.74 13.72
N GLU A 54 -28.26 8.62 12.41
CA GLU A 54 -27.65 7.42 11.80
C GLU A 54 -26.13 7.35 12.02
N ASN A 55 -25.44 8.49 12.17
CA ASN A 55 -24.00 8.56 12.47
C ASN A 55 -23.64 8.42 13.96
N GLN A 56 -24.63 8.22 14.84
CA GLN A 56 -24.40 8.15 16.28
C GLN A 56 -23.69 6.85 16.69
N LYS A 57 -23.87 5.75 15.95
CA LYS A 57 -23.15 4.48 16.19
C LYS A 57 -21.66 4.55 15.82
N SER A 58 -21.28 5.26 14.75
CA SER A 58 -19.87 5.45 14.40
C SER A 58 -19.18 6.42 15.36
N MET A 59 -19.90 7.41 15.89
CA MET A 59 -19.40 8.29 16.95
C MET A 59 -19.23 7.55 18.28
N ASN A 60 -20.19 6.71 18.70
CA ASN A 60 -20.05 5.91 19.93
C ASN A 60 -18.89 4.92 19.86
N LYS A 61 -18.67 4.29 18.70
CA LYS A 61 -17.52 3.40 18.48
C LYS A 61 -16.19 4.16 18.50
N HIS A 62 -16.17 5.41 18.02
CA HIS A 62 -15.01 6.29 18.12
C HIS A 62 -14.72 6.71 19.56
N TYR A 63 -15.76 6.90 20.39
CA TYR A 63 -15.64 7.19 21.83
C TYR A 63 -15.20 5.98 22.67
N GLU A 64 -15.71 4.76 22.38
CA GLU A 64 -15.24 3.53 23.04
C GLU A 64 -13.77 3.23 22.70
N LEU A 65 -13.37 3.40 21.43
CA LEU A 65 -11.98 3.25 21.00
C LEU A 65 -11.03 4.31 21.61
N TYR A 66 -11.58 5.47 22.00
CA TYR A 66 -10.84 6.59 22.61
C TYR A 66 -10.42 6.31 24.07
N PHE A 67 -11.10 5.39 24.75
CA PHE A 67 -10.91 5.12 26.17
C PHE A 67 -10.39 3.72 26.50
N ASP A 68 -10.42 2.78 25.54
CA ASP A 68 -9.99 1.41 25.77
C ASP A 68 -8.60 1.11 25.18
N SER A 69 -7.71 0.51 25.98
CA SER A 69 -6.33 0.17 25.59
C SER A 69 -6.30 -0.79 24.38
N ASP A 70 -7.35 -1.59 24.22
CA ASP A 70 -7.48 -2.56 23.13
C ASP A 70 -7.73 -1.86 21.78
N GLY A 71 -8.42 -0.72 21.77
CA GLY A 71 -8.72 0.06 20.57
C GLY A 71 -7.51 0.76 19.96
N GLU A 72 -6.59 1.23 20.80
CA GLU A 72 -5.31 1.80 20.37
C GLU A 72 -4.42 0.74 19.72
N GLN A 73 -4.31 -0.44 20.35
CA GLN A 73 -3.55 -1.55 19.77
C GLN A 73 -4.12 -1.94 18.40
N GLU A 74 -5.44 -1.95 18.25
CA GLU A 74 -6.08 -2.23 16.97
C GLU A 74 -5.70 -1.19 15.89
N ILE A 75 -5.67 0.12 16.22
CA ILE A 75 -5.24 1.18 15.30
C ILE A 75 -3.77 1.00 14.92
N LEU A 76 -2.89 0.76 15.90
CA LEU A 76 -1.46 0.56 15.67
C LEU A 76 -1.20 -0.68 14.79
N GLN A 77 -1.90 -1.78 15.03
CA GLN A 77 -1.81 -2.99 14.22
C GLN A 77 -2.29 -2.75 12.78
N LYS A 78 -3.41 -2.02 12.58
CA LYS A 78 -3.88 -1.67 11.23
C LYS A 78 -2.91 -0.74 10.51
N ARG A 79 -2.30 0.22 11.20
CA ARG A 79 -1.22 1.08 10.68
C ARG A 79 -0.03 0.22 10.24
N GLN A 80 0.46 -0.66 11.10
CA GLN A 80 1.60 -1.54 10.81
C GLN A 80 1.30 -2.45 9.61
N LYS A 81 0.10 -3.02 9.53
CA LYS A 81 -0.34 -3.85 8.40
C LYS A 81 -0.37 -3.04 7.10
N SER A 82 -0.91 -1.83 7.14
CA SER A 82 -0.96 -0.95 5.96
C SER A 82 0.45 -0.57 5.48
N ASN A 83 1.34 -0.19 6.40
CA ASN A 83 2.73 0.14 6.07
C ASN A 83 3.49 -1.09 5.54
N SER A 84 3.31 -2.27 6.13
CA SER A 84 3.94 -3.50 5.67
C SER A 84 3.51 -3.89 4.26
N LEU A 85 2.21 -3.80 3.95
CA LEU A 85 1.67 -4.04 2.60
C LEU A 85 2.21 -3.03 1.60
N TYR A 86 2.31 -1.76 1.98
CA TYR A 86 2.89 -0.72 1.14
C TYR A 86 4.37 -1.00 0.81
N VAL A 87 5.18 -1.33 1.82
CA VAL A 87 6.60 -1.68 1.63
C VAL A 87 6.74 -2.91 0.72
N LEU A 88 5.92 -3.94 0.93
CA LEU A 88 5.90 -5.13 0.09
C LEU A 88 5.58 -4.76 -1.37
N PHE A 89 4.55 -3.95 -1.58
CA PHE A 89 4.17 -3.45 -2.91
C PHE A 89 5.33 -2.69 -3.57
N THR A 90 5.98 -1.75 -2.86
CA THR A 90 7.12 -0.99 -3.42
C THR A 90 8.29 -1.89 -3.82
N ASN A 91 8.57 -2.91 -3.01
CA ASN A 91 9.65 -3.86 -3.29
C ASN A 91 9.34 -4.72 -4.52
N VAL A 92 8.10 -5.20 -4.65
CA VAL A 92 7.66 -5.93 -5.85
C VAL A 92 7.76 -5.04 -7.10
N CYS A 93 7.39 -3.77 -6.99
CA CYS A 93 7.49 -2.83 -8.11
C CYS A 93 8.94 -2.58 -8.55
N ALA A 94 9.89 -2.60 -7.63
CA ALA A 94 11.31 -2.43 -7.93
C ALA A 94 11.91 -3.63 -8.67
N ILE A 95 11.26 -4.79 -8.66
CA ILE A 95 11.72 -6.01 -9.32
C ILE A 95 11.43 -5.98 -10.84
N PHE A 96 10.45 -5.22 -11.33
CA PHE A 96 10.08 -5.22 -12.76
C PHE A 96 11.24 -4.85 -13.71
N PRO A 97 12.02 -3.77 -13.47
CA PRO A 97 13.17 -3.46 -14.32
C PRO A 97 14.26 -4.54 -14.25
N LEU A 98 14.47 -5.14 -13.07
CA LEU A 98 15.44 -6.22 -12.88
C LEU A 98 15.05 -7.49 -13.65
N MET A 99 13.75 -7.81 -13.67
CA MET A 99 13.19 -8.89 -14.47
C MET A 99 13.35 -8.66 -15.97
N GLY A 100 13.13 -7.42 -16.44
CA GLY A 100 13.39 -7.05 -17.82
C GLY A 100 14.85 -7.26 -18.22
N LEU A 101 15.78 -6.85 -17.34
CA LEU A 101 17.21 -7.07 -17.54
C LEU A 101 17.55 -8.57 -17.56
N LEU A 102 16.99 -9.35 -16.65
CA LEU A 102 17.20 -10.80 -16.60
C LEU A 102 16.69 -11.51 -17.87
N GLY A 103 15.57 -11.06 -18.45
CA GLY A 103 15.08 -11.57 -19.73
C GLY A 103 16.05 -11.32 -20.89
N THR A 104 16.79 -10.21 -20.88
CA THR A 104 17.86 -9.98 -21.87
C THR A 104 19.01 -10.95 -21.69
N VAL A 105 19.45 -11.20 -20.45
CA VAL A 105 20.55 -12.14 -20.16
C VAL A 105 20.21 -13.54 -20.64
N ILE A 106 18.99 -14.02 -20.34
CA ILE A 106 18.54 -15.36 -20.74
C ILE A 106 18.43 -15.49 -22.26
N SER A 107 18.05 -14.42 -22.96
CA SER A 107 17.87 -14.44 -24.41
C SER A 107 19.17 -14.22 -25.18
N LEU A 108 20.08 -13.38 -24.68
CA LEU A 108 21.32 -13.03 -25.38
C LEU A 108 22.42 -14.08 -25.22
N ILE A 109 22.51 -14.78 -24.09
CA ILE A 109 23.50 -15.87 -23.88
C ILE A 109 23.43 -16.93 -25.00
N PRO A 110 22.27 -17.54 -25.32
CA PRO A 110 22.16 -18.53 -26.39
C PRO A 110 22.35 -17.93 -27.78
N MET A 111 22.02 -16.65 -27.98
CA MET A 111 22.16 -15.96 -29.27
C MET A 111 23.61 -15.91 -29.77
N VAL A 112 24.59 -15.82 -28.86
CA VAL A 112 26.02 -15.79 -29.20
C VAL A 112 26.46 -17.09 -29.89
N GLY A 113 25.76 -18.20 -29.65
CA GLY A 113 26.08 -19.51 -30.25
C GLY A 113 25.43 -19.76 -31.62
N GLU A 114 24.20 -19.28 -31.85
CA GLU A 114 23.38 -19.70 -33.01
C GLU A 114 22.93 -18.55 -33.94
N LEU A 115 23.27 -17.28 -33.63
CA LEU A 115 22.83 -16.09 -34.39
C LEU A 115 21.32 -16.10 -34.72
N ASP A 116 20.49 -16.47 -33.75
CA ASP A 116 19.03 -16.45 -33.90
C ASP A 116 18.45 -15.08 -33.56
N THR A 117 17.94 -14.39 -34.58
CA THR A 117 17.24 -13.09 -34.44
C THR A 117 15.97 -13.17 -33.59
N SER A 118 15.35 -14.34 -33.43
CA SER A 118 14.15 -14.52 -32.60
C SER A 118 14.45 -14.27 -31.12
N LEU A 119 15.63 -14.71 -30.65
CA LEU A 119 16.13 -14.50 -29.29
C LEU A 119 16.38 -13.02 -29.01
N PHE A 120 16.88 -12.28 -30.00
CA PHE A 120 17.06 -10.84 -29.88
C PHE A 120 15.74 -10.09 -29.65
N PHE A 121 14.70 -10.43 -30.40
CA PHE A 121 13.37 -9.84 -30.21
C PHE A 121 12.74 -10.25 -28.86
N MET A 122 13.00 -11.47 -28.38
CA MET A 122 12.58 -11.90 -27.04
C MET A 122 13.24 -11.07 -25.92
N ALA A 123 14.53 -10.77 -26.05
CA ALA A 123 15.25 -9.89 -25.12
C ALA A 123 14.62 -8.49 -25.04
N LEU A 124 14.35 -7.90 -26.20
CA LEU A 124 13.79 -6.55 -26.32
C LEU A 124 12.37 -6.47 -25.76
N THR A 125 11.53 -7.46 -26.06
CA THR A 125 10.14 -7.52 -25.57
C THR A 125 10.07 -7.67 -24.06
N SER A 126 10.91 -8.52 -23.45
CA SER A 126 11.00 -8.66 -21.99
C SER A 126 11.44 -7.36 -21.29
N THR A 127 12.37 -6.61 -21.90
CA THR A 127 12.80 -5.31 -21.36
C THR A 127 11.69 -4.28 -21.47
N PHE A 128 11.01 -4.26 -22.62
CA PHE A 128 9.89 -3.36 -22.87
C PHE A 128 8.79 -3.56 -21.84
N TRP A 129 8.34 -4.81 -21.60
CA TRP A 129 7.30 -5.08 -20.61
C TRP A 129 7.73 -4.78 -19.17
N GLY A 130 8.97 -5.12 -18.79
CA GLY A 130 9.51 -4.76 -17.48
C GLY A 130 9.48 -3.25 -17.22
N ILE A 131 9.85 -2.45 -18.20
CA ILE A 131 9.80 -0.97 -18.10
C ILE A 131 8.36 -0.46 -18.08
N VAL A 132 7.49 -0.95 -18.97
CA VAL A 132 6.08 -0.52 -19.05
C VAL A 132 5.38 -0.74 -17.71
N PHE A 133 5.50 -1.93 -17.11
CA PHE A 133 4.91 -2.20 -15.80
C PHE A 133 5.56 -1.37 -14.69
N ALA A 134 6.89 -1.21 -14.70
CA ALA A 134 7.57 -0.36 -13.73
C ALA A 134 7.04 1.08 -13.74
N ILE A 135 6.82 1.67 -14.93
CA ILE A 135 6.28 3.03 -15.06
C ILE A 135 4.85 3.10 -14.52
N ILE A 136 3.98 2.17 -14.92
CA ILE A 136 2.58 2.14 -14.48
C ILE A 136 2.51 2.02 -12.95
N PHE A 137 3.20 1.04 -12.38
CA PHE A 137 3.16 0.82 -10.93
C PHE A 137 3.87 1.92 -10.15
N LYS A 138 4.90 2.58 -10.70
CA LYS A 138 5.52 3.75 -10.07
C LYS A 138 4.55 4.93 -9.99
N ALA A 139 3.74 5.16 -11.03
CA ALA A 139 2.70 6.18 -11.01
C ALA A 139 1.62 5.86 -9.97
N LEU A 140 1.14 4.62 -9.93
CA LEU A 140 0.19 4.15 -8.92
C LEU A 140 0.76 4.25 -7.49
N ASN A 141 2.06 3.98 -7.32
CA ASN A 141 2.74 4.10 -6.05
C ASN A 141 2.69 5.53 -5.50
N GLY A 142 2.84 6.54 -6.35
CA GLY A 142 2.75 7.94 -5.92
C GLY A 142 1.40 8.27 -5.26
N TYR A 143 0.30 7.76 -5.83
CA TYR A 143 -1.03 7.92 -5.23
C TYR A 143 -1.17 7.17 -3.89
N LEU A 144 -0.69 5.92 -3.85
CA LEU A 144 -0.78 5.09 -2.65
C LEU A 144 0.07 5.65 -1.51
N GLN A 145 1.26 6.17 -1.83
CA GLN A 145 2.16 6.81 -0.87
C GLN A 145 1.50 7.96 -0.15
N ALA A 146 0.87 8.89 -0.90
CA ALA A 146 0.17 10.02 -0.31
C ALA A 146 -0.92 9.59 0.67
N ARG A 147 -1.65 8.50 0.36
CA ARG A 147 -2.70 7.95 1.25
C ARG A 147 -2.14 7.29 2.51
N VAL A 148 -1.03 6.57 2.39
CA VAL A 148 -0.36 5.93 3.52
C VAL A 148 0.22 7.00 4.46
N GLU A 149 0.81 8.05 3.90
CA GLU A 149 1.37 9.18 4.64
C GLU A 149 0.29 9.96 5.39
N GLU A 150 -0.79 10.34 4.71
CA GLU A 150 -1.98 10.98 5.32
C GLU A 150 -2.51 10.15 6.51
N ASN A 151 -2.67 8.84 6.34
CA ASN A 151 -3.11 7.96 7.41
C ASN A 151 -2.12 7.90 8.59
N ASN A 152 -0.82 7.90 8.32
CA ASN A 152 0.21 7.88 9.36
C ASN A 152 0.19 9.18 10.18
N GLU A 153 0.05 10.33 9.53
CA GLU A 153 -0.07 11.63 10.21
C GLU A 153 -1.33 11.72 11.07
N LEU A 154 -2.45 11.21 10.56
CA LEU A 154 -3.71 11.15 11.31
C LEU A 154 -3.58 10.27 12.55
N VAL A 155 -2.93 9.10 12.45
CA VAL A 155 -2.68 8.21 13.61
C VAL A 155 -1.77 8.89 14.62
N GLN A 156 -0.71 9.56 14.17
CA GLN A 156 0.18 10.28 15.08
C GLN A 156 -0.55 11.41 15.81
N THR A 157 -1.38 12.18 15.09
CA THR A 157 -2.20 13.24 15.69
C THR A 157 -3.19 12.67 16.71
N TYR A 158 -3.78 11.50 16.43
CA TYR A 158 -4.66 10.80 17.35
C TYR A 158 -3.94 10.42 18.66
N LEU A 159 -2.76 9.79 18.56
CA LEU A 159 -1.98 9.36 19.73
C LEU A 159 -1.56 10.56 20.60
N LEU A 160 -1.04 11.61 19.98
CA LEU A 160 -0.65 12.85 20.68
C LEU A 160 -1.81 13.49 21.45
N ARG A 161 -3.01 13.50 20.87
CA ARG A 161 -4.20 14.04 21.54
C ARG A 161 -4.61 13.19 22.73
N LYS A 162 -4.52 11.86 22.62
CA LYS A 162 -4.84 10.94 23.71
C LYS A 162 -3.85 11.09 24.87
N ASP A 163 -2.55 11.13 24.60
CA ASP A 163 -1.52 11.31 25.63
C ASP A 163 -1.74 12.61 26.42
N ALA A 164 -2.04 13.71 25.73
CA ALA A 164 -2.36 14.99 26.37
C ALA A 164 -3.63 14.95 27.25
N ILE A 165 -4.63 14.14 26.88
CA ILE A 165 -5.85 13.95 27.69
C ILE A 165 -5.53 13.14 28.94
N VAL A 166 -4.79 12.03 28.79
CA VAL A 166 -4.35 11.19 29.93
C VAL A 166 -3.53 12.01 30.92
N GLU A 167 -2.59 12.84 30.45
CA GLU A 167 -1.77 13.69 31.30
C GLU A 167 -2.59 14.73 32.08
N ARG A 168 -3.62 15.31 31.44
CA ARG A 168 -4.57 16.22 32.12
C ARG A 168 -5.39 15.50 33.18
N HIS A 169 -5.84 14.28 32.91
CA HIS A 169 -6.57 13.48 33.89
C HIS A 169 -5.69 13.07 35.07
N ALA A 170 -4.43 12.71 34.83
CA ALA A 170 -3.47 12.42 35.89
C ALA A 170 -3.26 13.63 36.80
N ARG A 171 -2.98 14.82 36.22
CA ARG A 171 -2.83 16.07 36.99
C ARG A 171 -4.07 16.45 37.80
N ARG A 172 -5.27 16.25 37.24
CA ARG A 172 -6.53 16.54 37.94
C ARG A 172 -6.78 15.61 39.13
N ASN A 173 -6.36 14.34 39.03
CA ASN A 173 -6.48 13.38 40.13
C ASN A 173 -5.44 13.65 41.23
N ASP A 174 -4.25 14.15 40.88
CA ASP A 174 -3.21 14.54 41.84
C ASP A 174 -3.55 15.85 42.59
N GLU A 175 -4.36 16.73 41.99
CA GLU A 175 -4.86 17.98 42.59
C GLU A 175 -6.11 17.81 43.48
N ALA A 176 -6.67 16.59 43.60
CA ALA A 176 -7.80 16.28 44.49
C ALA A 176 -7.42 15.59 45.83
N PRO A 177 -6.40 16.01 46.61
CA PRO A 177 -6.19 15.47 47.96
C PRO A 177 -6.89 16.35 49.02
N TYR A 178 -7.88 15.78 49.70
CA TYR A 178 -8.52 16.22 50.96
C TYR A 178 -9.49 17.42 50.92
N ASP A 179 -10.71 17.22 50.43
CA ASP A 179 -11.87 18.07 50.80
C ASP A 179 -13.09 17.23 51.27
N GLU A 180 -12.83 16.05 51.86
CA GLU A 180 -13.85 15.28 52.59
C GLU A 180 -13.26 14.74 53.91
N ILE A 181 -13.24 15.58 54.95
CA ILE A 181 -13.42 15.19 56.36
C ILE A 181 -14.30 16.25 57.03
#